data_AF-A0A158RZ85-F1
#
_entry.id   AF-A0A158RZ85-F1
#
_cell.length_a   1.000
_cell.length_b   1.000
_cell.length_c   1.000
_cell.angle_alpha   90.00
_cell.angle_beta   90.00
_cell.angle_gamma   90.00
#
_symmetry.space_group_name_H-M   'P 1'
#
loop_
_entity.id
_entity.type
_entity.pdbx_description
1 polymer ?
#
loop_
_entity_poly.entity_id
_entity_poly.type
_entity_poly.pdbx_seq_one_letter_code
_entity_poly.pdbx_strand_id
1 'polypeptide(L)'
;MIMSLQFDPRTGKITYKGKEVGEHIFKDGRSAVRLNIEYEGGDDWIVPLSWFAHGLSALAENQPTPALLTVDTPEDSIAEIFEVVRYLTEKQVKRGGYIWKFHKSDVDNWPSPLHGHDYDKGLKLDAITGDIYDVGTKERCKTLKAGALRHVQAELRSSKDFKEAVASLIDDAATNSRPA
;
A
#
# COMPACT_ATOMS: atom_id res chain seq x y z
N MET A 1 33.25 8.59 -20.39
CA MET A 1 31.86 8.81 -19.93
C MET A 1 31.94 9.04 -18.43
N ILE A 2 31.73 10.27 -17.94
CA ILE A 2 31.83 10.56 -16.50
C ILE A 2 30.59 9.96 -15.85
N MET A 3 30.74 8.90 -15.05
CA MET A 3 29.65 8.42 -14.21
C MET A 3 29.24 9.57 -13.29
N SER A 4 27.98 9.97 -13.39
CA SER A 4 27.45 11.15 -12.72
C SER A 4 27.39 10.94 -11.20
N LEU A 5 27.20 9.70 -10.75
CA LEU A 5 27.25 9.27 -9.36
C LEU A 5 28.47 8.36 -9.12
N GLN A 6 29.22 8.61 -8.05
CA GLN A 6 30.42 7.87 -7.67
C GLN A 6 30.38 7.51 -6.18
N PHE A 7 30.78 6.29 -5.85
CA PHE A 7 30.96 5.82 -4.47
C PHE A 7 32.44 5.59 -4.21
N ASP A 8 32.97 6.18 -3.14
CA ASP A 8 34.32 5.92 -2.66
C ASP A 8 34.28 4.91 -1.49
N PRO A 9 34.71 3.65 -1.71
CA PRO A 9 34.66 2.63 -0.67
C PRO A 9 35.65 2.86 0.48
N ARG A 10 36.63 3.76 0.31
CA ARG A 10 37.61 4.07 1.37
C ARG A 10 37.06 5.08 2.36
N THR A 11 36.31 6.06 1.87
CA THR A 11 35.76 7.15 2.68
C THR A 11 34.27 6.96 2.98
N GLY A 12 33.61 6.02 2.30
CA GLY A 12 32.16 5.85 2.35
C GLY A 12 31.39 6.91 1.57
N LYS A 13 32.06 7.91 0.97
CA LYS A 13 31.38 9.07 0.38
C LYS A 13 30.70 8.72 -0.94
N ILE A 14 29.52 9.30 -1.13
CA ILE A 14 28.76 9.25 -2.38
C ILE A 14 28.79 10.66 -2.97
N THR A 15 29.29 10.79 -4.20
CA THR A 15 29.39 12.08 -4.88
C THR A 15 28.59 12.08 -6.18
N TYR A 16 27.87 13.17 -6.46
CA TYR A 16 27.19 13.40 -7.72
C TYR A 16 27.74 14.67 -8.38
N LYS A 17 28.24 14.56 -9.61
CA LYS A 17 28.89 15.67 -10.34
C LYS A 17 29.95 16.40 -9.49
N GLY A 18 30.71 15.65 -8.68
CA GLY A 18 31.76 16.18 -7.81
C GLY A 18 31.28 16.83 -6.50
N LYS A 19 29.98 16.87 -6.23
CA LYS A 19 29.41 17.29 -4.94
C LYS A 19 29.12 16.07 -4.08
N GLU A 20 29.46 16.13 -2.79
CA GLU A 20 29.07 15.09 -1.83
C GLU A 20 27.56 15.14 -1.62
N VAL A 21 26.89 14.01 -1.89
CA VAL A 21 25.43 13.86 -1.78
C VAL A 21 25.06 12.78 -0.78
N GLY A 22 26.02 12.12 -0.15
CA GLY A 22 25.72 11.10 0.84
C GLY A 22 26.94 10.36 1.34
N GLU A 23 26.67 9.42 2.23
CA GLU A 23 27.66 8.55 2.84
C GLU A 23 27.10 7.15 3.05
N HIS A 24 27.98 6.17 2.97
CA HIS A 24 27.77 4.79 3.38
C HIS A 24 28.59 4.53 4.64
N ILE A 25 27.90 4.17 5.71
CA ILE A 25 28.48 3.84 7.00
C ILE A 25 28.30 2.35 7.21
N PHE A 26 29.41 1.62 7.32
CA PHE A 26 29.40 0.23 7.75
C PHE A 26 29.92 0.13 9.18
N LYS A 27 29.05 -0.25 10.12
CA LYS A 27 29.40 -0.37 11.54
C LYS A 27 28.64 -1.52 12.19
N ASP A 28 29.35 -2.35 12.97
CA ASP A 28 28.77 -3.46 13.74
C ASP A 28 27.93 -4.44 12.89
N GLY A 29 28.40 -4.73 11.67
CA GLY A 29 27.70 -5.59 10.71
C GLY A 29 26.45 -4.96 10.08
N ARG A 30 26.15 -3.70 10.40
CA ARG A 30 25.04 -2.94 9.81
C ARG A 30 25.55 -1.96 8.76
N SER A 31 24.83 -1.93 7.65
CA SER A 31 25.04 -0.99 6.55
C SER A 31 24.00 0.11 6.65
N ALA A 32 24.43 1.36 6.84
CA ALA A 32 23.57 2.53 6.80
C ALA A 32 24.00 3.42 5.62
N VAL A 33 23.06 3.78 4.75
CA VAL A 33 23.30 4.74 3.67
C VAL A 33 22.50 5.98 3.96
N ARG A 34 23.15 7.14 3.91
CA ARG A 34 22.52 8.45 4.00
C ARG A 34 22.72 9.14 2.68
N LEU A 35 21.65 9.68 2.10
CA LEU A 35 21.69 10.30 0.79
C LEU A 35 20.78 11.52 0.80
N ASN A 36 21.31 12.66 0.40
CA ASN A 36 20.57 13.86 0.07
C ASN A 36 20.39 13.88 -1.44
N ILE A 37 19.17 13.55 -1.89
CA ILE A 37 18.80 13.64 -3.30
C ILE A 37 18.10 14.98 -3.51
N GLU A 38 18.72 15.87 -4.28
CA GLU A 38 18.12 17.08 -4.81
C GLU A 38 18.34 17.10 -6.32
N TYR A 39 17.26 17.23 -7.10
CA TYR A 39 17.35 17.31 -8.55
C TYR A 39 16.29 18.25 -9.12
N GLU A 40 16.64 18.92 -10.21
CA GLU A 40 15.74 19.67 -11.07
C GLU A 40 15.79 19.00 -12.45
N GLY A 41 14.64 18.57 -12.96
CA GLY A 41 14.51 17.88 -14.24
C GLY A 41 13.47 18.54 -15.15
N GLY A 42 13.54 18.25 -16.45
CA GLY A 42 12.45 18.56 -17.38
C GLY A 42 11.41 17.45 -17.37
N ASP A 43 10.37 17.57 -18.20
CA ASP A 43 9.22 16.64 -18.25
C ASP A 43 9.59 15.16 -18.53
N ASP A 44 10.82 14.90 -18.96
CA ASP A 44 11.25 13.63 -19.54
C ASP A 44 12.04 12.72 -18.58
N TRP A 45 12.42 13.20 -17.38
CA TRP A 45 13.18 12.38 -16.43
C TRP A 45 12.87 12.68 -14.96
N ILE A 46 12.40 11.64 -14.26
CA ILE A 46 12.22 11.61 -12.80
C ILE A 46 13.12 10.49 -12.28
N VAL A 47 13.92 10.77 -11.24
CA VAL A 47 14.61 9.71 -10.49
C VAL A 47 13.54 8.70 -10.09
N PRO A 48 13.75 7.38 -10.27
CA PRO A 48 12.73 6.39 -9.94
C PRO A 48 12.58 6.27 -8.41
N LEU A 49 11.93 7.27 -7.81
CA LEU A 49 11.60 7.36 -6.38
C LEU A 49 10.78 6.16 -5.94
N SER A 50 10.08 5.49 -6.87
CA SER A 50 9.40 4.21 -6.66
C SER A 50 10.33 3.12 -6.13
N TRP A 51 11.57 3.01 -6.62
CA TRP A 51 12.53 2.01 -6.15
C TRP A 51 13.10 2.37 -4.77
N PHE A 52 13.24 3.67 -4.50
CA PHE A 52 13.64 4.16 -3.20
C PHE A 52 12.54 3.90 -2.16
N ALA A 53 11.29 4.22 -2.50
CA ALA A 53 10.11 3.92 -1.69
C ALA A 53 9.95 2.41 -1.46
N HIS A 54 10.16 1.58 -2.48
CA HIS A 54 10.14 0.12 -2.34
C HIS A 54 11.20 -0.37 -1.34
N GLY A 55 12.45 0.10 -1.46
CA GLY A 55 13.52 -0.25 -0.52
C GLY A 55 13.23 0.19 0.91
N LEU A 56 12.66 1.39 1.11
CA LEU A 56 12.26 1.87 2.43
C LEU A 56 11.10 1.06 3.01
N SER A 57 10.15 0.63 2.18
CA SER A 57 9.00 -0.17 2.63
C SER A 57 9.43 -1.53 3.20
N ALA A 58 10.55 -2.08 2.76
CA ALA A 58 11.09 -3.36 3.23
C ALA A 58 11.73 -3.29 4.64
N LEU A 59 11.92 -2.10 5.21
CA LEU A 59 12.45 -1.94 6.57
C LEU A 59 11.44 -2.45 7.60
N ALA A 60 11.93 -3.10 8.66
CA ALA A 60 11.08 -3.73 9.68
C ALA A 60 10.09 -2.76 10.34
N GLU A 61 10.48 -1.50 10.52
CA GLU A 61 9.64 -0.41 11.06
C GLU A 61 8.51 0.02 10.12
N ASN A 62 8.64 -0.24 8.82
CA ASN A 62 7.66 0.07 7.79
C ASN A 62 6.83 -1.16 7.38
N GLN A 63 7.12 -2.32 7.96
CA GLN A 63 6.31 -3.51 7.74
C GLN A 63 4.98 -3.34 8.45
N PRO A 64 3.86 -3.71 7.79
CA PRO A 64 2.57 -3.64 8.43
C PRO A 64 2.52 -4.55 9.65
N THR A 65 1.76 -4.14 10.66
CA THR A 65 1.52 -4.99 11.84
C THR A 65 0.94 -6.33 11.41
N PRO A 66 1.17 -7.43 12.15
CA PRO A 66 0.57 -8.71 11.79
C PRO A 66 -0.95 -8.61 11.65
N ALA A 67 -1.49 -9.07 10.51
CA ALA A 67 -2.93 -9.09 10.28
C ALA A 67 -3.61 -10.01 11.28
N LEU A 68 -4.70 -9.54 11.90
CA LEU A 68 -5.47 -10.34 12.85
C LEU A 68 -6.49 -11.25 12.14
N LEU A 69 -6.84 -10.89 10.90
CA LEU A 69 -7.74 -11.65 10.04
C LEU A 69 -7.32 -11.50 8.58
N THR A 70 -7.35 -12.60 7.85
CA THR A 70 -7.15 -12.65 6.40
C THR A 70 -8.41 -13.23 5.76
N VAL A 71 -8.96 -12.54 4.77
CA VAL A 71 -10.14 -12.98 4.02
C VAL A 71 -9.82 -13.02 2.53
N ASP A 72 -10.08 -14.15 1.89
CA ASP A 72 -9.84 -14.37 0.46
C ASP A 72 -11.13 -14.13 -0.34
N THR A 73 -11.02 -13.46 -1.50
CA THR A 73 -12.17 -13.26 -2.41
C THR A 73 -11.82 -13.60 -3.86
N PRO A 74 -12.57 -14.50 -4.53
CA PRO A 74 -12.20 -14.93 -5.88
C PRO A 74 -12.35 -13.79 -6.91
N GLU A 75 -11.60 -13.84 -8.01
CA GLU A 75 -11.52 -12.74 -8.98
C GLU A 75 -12.85 -12.42 -9.67
N ASP A 76 -13.68 -13.44 -9.89
CA ASP A 76 -15.05 -13.30 -10.39
C ASP A 76 -15.97 -12.56 -9.41
N SER A 77 -15.50 -12.21 -8.21
CA SER A 77 -16.19 -11.37 -7.25
C SER A 77 -16.08 -9.87 -7.54
N ILE A 78 -15.36 -9.44 -8.58
CA ILE A 78 -15.32 -8.03 -9.00
C ILE A 78 -16.52 -7.69 -9.87
N ALA A 79 -17.27 -6.65 -9.49
CA ALA A 79 -18.47 -6.21 -10.20
C ALA A 79 -18.12 -5.27 -11.36
N GLU A 80 -17.24 -4.31 -11.07
CA GLU A 80 -16.87 -3.22 -11.96
C GLU A 80 -15.37 -2.96 -11.86
N ILE A 81 -14.78 -2.60 -13.00
CA ILE A 81 -13.37 -2.22 -13.15
C ILE A 81 -13.35 -0.82 -13.75
N PHE A 82 -12.62 0.10 -13.12
CA PHE A 82 -12.40 1.46 -13.59
C PHE A 82 -11.00 1.57 -14.20
N GLU A 83 -10.86 2.34 -15.28
CA GLU A 83 -9.55 2.69 -15.83
C GLU A 83 -8.89 3.72 -14.91
N VAL A 84 -7.72 3.38 -14.37
CA VAL A 84 -6.95 4.25 -13.47
C VAL A 84 -5.55 4.38 -14.04
N VAL A 85 -5.00 5.59 -14.03
CA VAL A 85 -3.66 5.86 -14.57
C VAL A 85 -2.62 5.21 -13.65
N ARG A 86 -2.19 3.99 -13.99
CA ARG A 86 -1.16 3.27 -13.25
C ARG A 86 0.22 3.72 -13.71
N TYR A 87 1.06 4.18 -12.78
CA TYR A 87 2.48 4.31 -13.01
C TYR A 87 3.08 2.90 -13.22
N LEU A 88 3.51 2.60 -14.45
CA LEU A 88 4.12 1.33 -14.86
C LEU A 88 5.55 1.21 -14.30
N THR A 89 5.72 0.71 -13.09
CA THR A 89 7.04 0.30 -12.57
C THR A 89 7.21 -1.20 -12.35
N GLU A 90 6.23 -2.05 -12.68
CA GLU A 90 6.41 -3.49 -12.50
C GLU A 90 5.51 -4.36 -13.41
N LYS A 91 6.06 -5.50 -13.84
CA LYS A 91 5.32 -6.60 -14.46
C LYS A 91 5.65 -7.89 -13.74
N GLN A 92 4.68 -8.46 -13.03
CA GLN A 92 4.57 -9.91 -12.84
C GLN A 92 3.12 -10.35 -12.62
N VAL A 93 2.76 -11.48 -13.22
CA VAL A 93 1.46 -12.17 -13.13
C VAL A 93 1.60 -13.33 -12.17
N LYS A 94 0.68 -13.49 -11.20
CA LYS A 94 0.26 -14.80 -10.70
C LYS A 94 -1.14 -14.77 -10.05
N ARG A 95 -1.83 -15.89 -10.28
CA ARG A 95 -3.25 -16.23 -10.02
C ARG A 95 -3.64 -16.23 -8.54
N GLY A 96 -4.91 -15.91 -8.24
CA GLY A 96 -5.51 -16.24 -6.94
C GLY A 96 -6.23 -15.11 -6.20
N GLY A 97 -6.94 -14.22 -6.93
CA GLY A 97 -8.00 -13.30 -6.46
C GLY A 97 -7.87 -12.74 -5.04
N TYR A 98 -7.48 -11.48 -4.92
CA TYR A 98 -7.49 -10.60 -3.73
C TYR A 98 -7.44 -11.21 -2.32
N ILE A 99 -6.37 -10.88 -1.60
CA ILE A 99 -6.19 -11.20 -0.18
C ILE A 99 -6.36 -9.91 0.63
N TRP A 100 -7.40 -9.83 1.44
CA TRP A 100 -7.65 -8.65 2.28
C TRP A 100 -7.17 -8.88 3.71
N LYS A 101 -6.18 -8.10 4.13
CA LYS A 101 -5.64 -8.09 5.49
C LYS A 101 -6.23 -6.93 6.27
N PHE A 102 -6.81 -7.22 7.43
CA PHE A 102 -7.41 -6.21 8.31
C PHE A 102 -6.59 -6.05 9.58
N HIS A 103 -6.34 -4.80 9.97
CA HIS A 103 -5.62 -4.44 11.19
C HIS A 103 -6.57 -3.71 12.16
N LYS A 104 -6.49 -4.03 13.45
CA LYS A 104 -7.32 -3.40 14.50
C LYS A 104 -6.95 -1.95 14.78
N SER A 105 -5.69 -1.62 14.50
CA SER A 105 -5.09 -0.31 14.68
C SER A 105 -4.26 -0.01 13.44
N ASP A 106 -4.94 0.16 12.31
CA ASP A 106 -4.29 0.82 11.18
C ASP A 106 -4.00 2.27 11.59
N VAL A 107 -2.78 2.72 11.29
CA VAL A 107 -2.33 4.08 11.61
C VAL A 107 -3.08 5.10 10.75
N ASP A 108 -3.63 4.67 9.61
CA ASP A 108 -4.44 5.48 8.72
C ASP A 108 -5.90 4.98 8.68
N ASN A 109 -6.84 5.88 8.37
CA ASN A 109 -8.27 5.57 8.20
C ASN A 109 -8.67 5.61 6.72
N TRP A 110 -7.73 5.41 5.79
CA TRP A 110 -7.98 5.57 4.37
C TRP A 110 -8.08 4.20 3.66
N PRO A 111 -9.09 3.94 2.82
CA PRO A 111 -10.16 4.84 2.37
C PRO A 111 -11.29 5.06 3.40
N SER A 112 -11.43 4.18 4.37
CA SER A 112 -12.41 4.28 5.45
C SER A 112 -11.83 3.70 6.76
N PRO A 113 -12.48 3.95 7.92
CA PRO A 113 -12.04 3.39 9.20
C PRO A 113 -12.03 1.85 9.25
N LEU A 114 -12.76 1.18 8.34
CA LEU A 114 -12.78 -0.27 8.23
C LEU A 114 -12.38 -0.68 6.81
N HIS A 115 -11.08 -0.87 6.62
CA HIS A 115 -10.51 -1.19 5.32
C HIS A 115 -9.60 -2.42 5.37
N GLY A 116 -9.49 -3.11 4.24
CA GLY A 116 -8.60 -4.26 4.05
C GLY A 116 -7.48 -3.93 3.07
N HIS A 117 -6.28 -4.45 3.32
CA HIS A 117 -5.12 -4.25 2.45
C HIS A 117 -4.82 -5.50 1.64
N ASP A 118 -4.63 -5.33 0.33
CA ASP A 118 -3.97 -6.30 -0.53
C ASP A 118 -2.60 -5.73 -0.92
N TYR A 119 -1.60 -6.06 -0.10
CA TYR A 119 -0.22 -5.58 -0.28
C TYR A 119 0.41 -6.09 -1.58
N ASP A 120 0.05 -7.30 -2.01
CA ASP A 120 0.62 -7.90 -3.22
C ASP A 120 0.17 -7.16 -4.48
N LYS A 121 -1.03 -6.55 -4.44
CA LYS A 121 -1.60 -5.79 -5.56
C LYS A 121 -1.53 -4.28 -5.38
N GLY A 122 -1.07 -3.79 -4.23
CA GLY A 122 -1.08 -2.36 -3.90
C GLY A 122 -2.49 -1.77 -3.82
N LEU A 123 -3.44 -2.51 -3.26
CA LEU A 123 -4.85 -2.10 -3.21
C LEU A 123 -5.37 -2.00 -1.76
N LYS A 124 -6.36 -1.12 -1.57
CA LYS A 124 -7.19 -1.10 -0.35
C LYS A 124 -8.67 -1.27 -0.67
N LEU A 125 -9.33 -2.13 0.07
CA LEU A 125 -10.79 -2.32 0.08
C LEU A 125 -11.41 -1.45 1.17
N ASP A 126 -12.40 -0.63 0.83
CA ASP A 126 -13.36 -0.11 1.79
C ASP A 126 -14.40 -1.20 2.12
N ALA A 127 -14.36 -1.76 3.34
CA ALA A 127 -15.24 -2.86 3.71
C ALA A 127 -16.68 -2.41 4.02
N ILE A 128 -16.94 -1.10 4.07
CA ILE A 128 -18.27 -0.54 4.24
C ILE A 128 -19.00 -0.52 2.89
N THR A 129 -18.34 0.03 1.86
CA THR A 129 -18.94 0.26 0.54
C THR A 129 -18.63 -0.84 -0.49
N GLY A 130 -17.53 -1.57 -0.31
CA GLY A 130 -16.99 -2.51 -1.29
C GLY A 130 -16.11 -1.86 -2.36
N ASP A 131 -15.85 -0.56 -2.28
CA ASP A 131 -14.99 0.13 -3.23
C ASP A 131 -13.51 -0.21 -2.99
N ILE A 132 -12.75 -0.38 -4.07
CA ILE A 132 -11.35 -0.76 -4.04
C ILE A 132 -10.53 0.36 -4.67
N TYR A 133 -9.52 0.82 -3.95
CA TYR A 133 -8.66 1.94 -4.30
C TYR A 133 -7.24 1.47 -4.57
N ASP A 134 -6.59 2.11 -5.54
CA ASP A 134 -5.17 1.94 -5.79
C ASP A 134 -4.37 2.80 -4.79
N VAL A 135 -3.40 2.19 -4.10
CA VAL A 135 -2.67 2.87 -3.01
C VAL A 135 -1.79 4.00 -3.53
N GLY A 136 -1.22 3.86 -4.72
CA GLY A 136 -0.30 4.83 -5.31
C GLY A 136 -1.00 6.08 -5.81
N THR A 137 -2.14 5.92 -6.48
CA THR A 137 -2.93 7.04 -7.03
C THR A 137 -3.99 7.57 -6.08
N LYS A 138 -4.40 6.77 -5.09
CA LYS A 138 -5.54 7.02 -4.20
C LYS A 138 -6.90 7.06 -4.93
N GLU A 139 -6.94 6.67 -6.20
CA GLU A 139 -8.16 6.65 -7.00
C GLU A 139 -8.90 5.31 -6.85
N ARG A 140 -10.24 5.36 -6.90
CA ARG A 140 -11.08 4.17 -6.95
C ARG A 140 -10.84 3.45 -8.27
N CYS A 141 -10.49 2.17 -8.19
CA CYS A 141 -10.12 1.35 -9.34
C CYS A 141 -11.05 0.17 -9.61
N LYS A 142 -11.75 -0.34 -8.59
CA LYS A 142 -12.67 -1.49 -8.71
C LYS A 142 -13.78 -1.40 -7.67
N THR A 143 -14.79 -2.23 -7.81
CA THR A 143 -15.81 -2.47 -6.76
C THR A 143 -16.11 -3.95 -6.63
N LEU A 144 -16.19 -4.39 -5.37
CA LEU A 144 -16.48 -5.76 -4.96
C LEU A 144 -17.97 -6.05 -5.12
N LYS A 145 -18.35 -7.21 -5.68
CA LYS A 145 -19.74 -7.62 -5.82
C LYS A 145 -20.41 -7.69 -4.45
N ALA A 146 -21.68 -7.29 -4.38
CA ALA A 146 -22.44 -7.26 -3.14
C ALA A 146 -22.45 -8.59 -2.38
N GLY A 147 -22.45 -9.74 -3.08
CA GLY A 147 -22.36 -11.06 -2.44
C GLY A 147 -21.04 -11.30 -1.71
N ALA A 148 -19.92 -10.93 -2.34
CA ALA A 148 -18.60 -11.09 -1.75
C ALA A 148 -18.31 -10.00 -0.70
N LEU A 149 -18.85 -8.78 -0.86
CA LEU A 149 -18.80 -7.76 0.20
C LEU A 149 -19.52 -8.26 1.46
N ARG A 150 -20.72 -8.83 1.32
CA ARG A 150 -21.44 -9.43 2.45
C ARG A 150 -20.65 -10.57 3.09
N HIS A 151 -19.93 -11.36 2.31
CA HIS A 151 -19.06 -12.41 2.84
C HIS A 151 -17.93 -11.81 3.69
N VAL A 152 -17.19 -10.83 3.17
CA VAL A 152 -16.16 -10.10 3.93
C VAL A 152 -16.73 -9.51 5.22
N GLN A 153 -17.89 -8.85 5.14
CA GLN A 153 -18.55 -8.26 6.31
C GLN A 153 -19.01 -9.33 7.32
N ALA A 154 -19.41 -10.53 6.87
CA ALA A 154 -19.78 -11.64 7.75
C ALA A 154 -18.56 -12.19 8.51
N GLU A 155 -17.41 -12.33 7.86
CA GLU A 155 -16.14 -12.72 8.50
C GLU A 155 -15.68 -11.66 9.52
N LEU A 156 -15.80 -10.37 9.18
CA LEU A 156 -15.51 -9.29 10.13
C LEU A 156 -16.47 -9.30 11.32
N ARG A 157 -17.76 -9.61 11.09
CA ARG A 157 -18.78 -9.70 12.15
C ARG A 157 -18.57 -10.89 13.08
N SER A 158 -18.04 -12.01 12.57
CA SER A 158 -17.71 -13.19 13.38
C SER A 158 -16.41 -13.02 14.17
N SER A 159 -15.54 -12.09 13.76
CA SER A 159 -14.30 -11.78 14.46
C SER A 159 -14.53 -11.02 15.76
N LYS A 160 -13.95 -11.53 16.86
CA LYS A 160 -13.97 -10.87 18.18
C LYS A 160 -13.37 -9.45 18.15
N ASP A 161 -12.46 -9.18 17.22
CA ASP A 161 -11.71 -7.93 17.13
C ASP A 161 -12.39 -6.88 16.24
N PHE A 162 -13.29 -7.29 15.34
CA PHE A 162 -13.94 -6.40 14.37
C PHE A 162 -15.46 -6.33 14.50
N LYS A 163 -16.11 -7.23 15.26
CA LYS A 163 -17.58 -7.26 15.43
C LYS A 163 -18.20 -5.93 15.84
N GLU A 164 -17.52 -5.17 16.71
CA GLU A 164 -18.01 -3.87 17.21
C GLU A 164 -17.91 -2.79 16.13
N ALA A 165 -16.81 -2.79 15.37
CA ALA A 165 -16.63 -1.89 14.24
C ALA A 165 -17.68 -2.16 13.14
N VAL A 166 -17.98 -3.43 12.85
CA VAL A 166 -19.04 -3.80 11.89
C VAL A 166 -20.41 -3.34 12.38
N ALA A 167 -20.75 -3.58 13.65
CA ALA A 167 -22.03 -3.14 14.21
C ALA A 167 -22.20 -1.62 14.07
N SER A 168 -21.18 -0.85 14.44
CA SER A 168 -21.22 0.61 14.41
C SER A 168 -21.17 1.22 13.01
N LEU A 169 -20.31 0.71 12.12
CA LEU A 169 -20.02 1.35 10.83
C LEU A 169 -20.91 0.83 9.69
N ILE A 170 -21.46 -0.37 9.82
CA ILE A 170 -22.25 -1.02 8.77
C ILE A 170 -23.70 -1.19 9.21
N ASP A 171 -23.94 -1.81 10.38
CA ASP A 171 -25.29 -2.20 10.79
C ASP A 171 -26.12 -0.98 11.28
N ASP A 172 -25.54 -0.11 12.12
CA ASP A 172 -26.22 1.09 12.61
C ASP A 172 -26.45 2.13 11.49
N ALA A 173 -25.50 2.26 10.56
CA ALA A 173 -25.62 3.16 9.40
C ALA A 173 -26.77 2.76 8.46
N ALA A 174 -26.99 1.45 8.27
CA ALA A 174 -28.11 0.92 7.48
C ALA A 174 -29.48 1.14 8.18
N THR A 175 -29.49 1.23 9.50
CA THR A 175 -30.71 1.43 10.29
C THR A 175 -31.17 2.88 10.27
N ASN A 176 -30.23 3.84 10.23
CA ASN A 176 -30.51 5.29 10.19
C ASN A 176 -30.84 5.84 8.79
N SER A 177 -30.68 5.04 7.74
CA SER A 177 -30.89 5.46 6.34
C SER A 177 -32.19 4.96 5.72
N ARG A 178 -33.04 4.24 6.47
CA ARG A 178 -34.41 3.91 6.05
C ARG A 178 -35.35 5.08 6.38
N PRO A 179 -36.01 5.71 5.39
CA PRO A 179 -37.11 6.63 5.68
C PRO A 179 -38.27 5.87 6.35
N ALA A 180 -38.89 6.54 7.33
CA ALA A 180 -40.09 6.07 8.03
C ALA A 180 -41.30 5.97 7.08
#